data_AF-A0A1F7XZ47-F1
#
_entry.id   AF-A0A1F7XZ47-F1
#
_cell.length_a   1.000
_cell.length_b   1.000
_cell.length_c   1.000
_cell.angle_alpha   90.00
_cell.angle_beta   90.00
_cell.angle_gamma   90.00
#
_symmetry.space_group_name_H-M   'P 1'
#
loop_
_entity.id
_entity.type
_entity.pdbx_description
1 polymer ?
#
loop_
_entity_poly.entity_id
_entity_poly.type
_entity_poly.pdbx_seq_one_letter_code
_entity_poly.pdbx_strand_id
1 'polypeptide(L)'
;MDVADMDSDGDPDIVTAEHRGNQRLFILENSGTATFTVHTISTGIENHLGARVFDLDSDKDLDIIGIAWDSYQNLHVWRNDAISNSVSPTLTSTPVPKPGDANGDGKVDVADYTIWLTHYNQNTGNAHMDGDFNSSGKVDGVDYAIWINNYGK
;
A
#
# COMPACT_ATOMS: atom_id res chain seq x y z
N MET A 1 15.39 18.42 6.42
CA MET A 1 16.38 17.90 5.49
C MET A 1 16.51 16.44 5.77
N ASP A 2 16.59 15.66 4.72
CA ASP A 2 16.87 14.24 4.78
C ASP A 2 17.89 13.86 3.71
N VAL A 3 18.44 12.66 3.83
CA VAL A 3 19.38 12.09 2.86
C VAL A 3 18.91 10.68 2.49
N ALA A 4 18.69 10.44 1.20
CA ALA A 4 18.34 9.13 0.66
C ALA A 4 18.66 9.09 -0.83
N ASP A 5 18.78 7.89 -1.36
CA ASP A 5 18.85 7.61 -2.80
C ASP A 5 17.43 7.72 -3.38
N MET A 6 17.12 8.84 -4.05
CA MET A 6 15.76 9.16 -4.49
C MET A 6 15.44 8.63 -5.90
N ASP A 7 16.46 8.34 -6.71
CA ASP A 7 16.32 7.82 -8.07
C ASP A 7 16.73 6.34 -8.22
N SER A 8 17.17 5.72 -7.11
CA SER A 8 17.61 4.33 -7.02
C SER A 8 18.87 4.01 -7.84
N ASP A 9 19.76 4.99 -8.02
CA ASP A 9 21.03 4.81 -8.72
C ASP A 9 22.18 4.34 -7.79
N GLY A 10 21.94 4.35 -6.48
CA GLY A 10 22.88 3.90 -5.45
C GLY A 10 23.67 5.04 -4.79
N ASP A 11 23.49 6.28 -5.23
CA ASP A 11 24.16 7.46 -4.68
C ASP A 11 23.21 8.27 -3.77
N PRO A 12 23.65 8.69 -2.56
CA PRO A 12 22.77 9.44 -1.67
C PRO A 12 22.50 10.87 -2.17
N ASP A 13 21.22 11.24 -2.25
CA ASP A 13 20.72 12.57 -2.56
C ASP A 13 20.37 13.36 -1.30
N ILE A 14 20.19 14.68 -1.45
CA ILE A 14 19.76 15.55 -0.35
C ILE A 14 18.38 16.12 -0.63
N VAL A 15 17.44 15.87 0.26
CA VAL A 15 16.10 16.47 0.23
C VAL A 15 16.04 17.62 1.22
N THR A 16 15.74 18.83 0.74
CA THR A 16 15.70 20.01 1.59
C THR A 16 14.62 20.99 1.17
N ALA A 17 14.34 21.96 2.05
CA ALA A 17 13.32 22.95 1.79
C ALA A 17 13.65 24.32 2.37
N GLU A 18 13.07 25.34 1.77
CA GLU A 18 13.20 26.73 2.17
C GLU A 18 12.06 27.17 3.09
N HIS A 19 12.42 27.75 4.23
CA HIS A 19 11.47 28.45 5.09
C HIS A 19 11.03 29.80 4.50
N ARG A 20 11.97 30.52 3.87
CA ARG A 20 11.77 31.90 3.38
C ARG A 20 12.22 32.03 1.93
N GLY A 21 11.77 33.09 1.25
CA GLY A 21 12.05 33.32 -0.16
C GLY A 21 11.02 32.62 -1.05
N ASN A 22 11.48 31.78 -1.98
CA ASN A 22 10.62 31.11 -2.95
C ASN A 22 9.86 29.90 -2.37
N GLN A 23 10.14 29.54 -1.10
CA GLN A 23 9.46 28.44 -0.38
C GLN A 23 9.49 27.14 -1.18
N ARG A 24 10.70 26.77 -1.62
CA ARG A 24 10.91 25.60 -2.46
C ARG A 24 11.09 24.35 -1.60
N LEU A 25 10.50 23.25 -2.05
CA LEU A 25 10.93 21.89 -1.74
C LEU A 25 11.74 21.38 -2.93
N PHE A 26 12.94 20.87 -2.70
CA PHE A 26 13.81 20.41 -3.78
C PHE A 26 14.75 19.30 -3.35
N ILE A 27 15.20 18.55 -4.36
CA ILE A 27 16.20 17.50 -4.25
C ILE A 27 17.49 18.00 -4.89
N LEU A 28 18.61 17.73 -4.24
CA LEU A 28 19.95 17.81 -4.83
C LEU A 28 20.35 16.39 -5.18
N GLU A 29 20.15 16.01 -6.44
CA GLU A 29 20.48 14.69 -6.99
C GLU A 29 22.00 14.61 -7.18
N ASN A 30 22.62 13.62 -6.55
CA ASN A 30 24.05 13.41 -6.58
C ASN A 30 24.40 12.37 -7.65
N SER A 31 25.11 12.79 -8.68
CA SER A 31 25.65 11.89 -9.73
C SER A 31 26.82 10.98 -9.28
N GLY A 32 26.89 10.61 -8.00
CA GLY A 32 27.95 9.79 -7.38
C GLY A 32 29.30 10.46 -7.18
N THR A 33 29.48 11.67 -7.68
CA THR A 33 30.76 12.41 -7.61
C THR A 33 30.69 13.67 -6.76
N ALA A 34 29.63 13.83 -5.94
CA ALA A 34 29.27 15.07 -5.26
C ALA A 34 29.02 16.25 -6.22
N THR A 35 28.65 15.92 -7.47
CA THR A 35 28.14 16.88 -8.44
C THR A 35 26.62 16.80 -8.41
N PHE A 36 25.99 17.92 -8.03
CA PHE A 36 24.56 17.96 -7.74
C PHE A 36 23.73 18.62 -8.84
N THR A 37 22.64 17.98 -9.24
CA THR A 37 21.57 18.56 -10.05
C THR A 37 20.41 18.97 -9.14
N VAL A 38 19.84 20.16 -9.35
CA VAL A 38 18.73 20.66 -8.53
C VAL A 38 17.39 20.33 -9.19
N HIS A 39 16.56 19.53 -8.53
CA HIS A 39 15.19 19.25 -8.93
C HIS A 39 14.21 19.94 -7.99
N THR A 40 13.46 20.91 -8.50
CA THR A 40 12.42 21.59 -7.70
C THR A 40 11.14 20.78 -7.74
N ILE A 41 10.70 20.31 -6.57
CA ILE A 41 9.50 19.47 -6.39
C ILE A 41 8.25 20.33 -6.20
N SER A 42 8.35 21.39 -5.41
CA SER A 42 7.23 22.30 -5.13
C SER A 42 7.72 23.69 -4.79
N THR A 43 6.86 24.69 -4.96
CA THR A 43 7.13 26.11 -4.65
C THR A 43 5.90 26.76 -4.01
N GLY A 44 6.12 27.79 -3.20
CA GLY A 44 5.04 28.58 -2.59
C GLY A 44 4.37 27.92 -1.40
N ILE A 45 4.87 26.77 -0.96
CA ILE A 45 4.45 26.09 0.25
C ILE A 45 5.68 25.98 1.16
N GLU A 46 5.60 26.71 2.26
CA GLU A 46 6.63 26.71 3.30
C GLU A 46 6.90 25.31 3.85
N ASN A 47 8.16 24.98 4.13
CA ASN A 47 8.56 23.77 4.85
C ASN A 47 9.74 24.10 5.77
N HIS A 48 9.54 23.99 7.09
CA HIS A 48 10.47 24.58 8.07
C HIS A 48 11.35 23.53 8.79
N LEU A 49 10.74 22.48 9.33
CA LEU A 49 11.42 21.58 10.29
C LEU A 49 12.00 20.32 9.65
N GLY A 50 12.02 20.31 8.33
CA GLY A 50 12.74 19.35 7.53
C GLY A 50 11.82 18.33 6.89
N ALA A 51 11.94 18.26 5.56
CA ALA A 51 11.49 17.12 4.79
C ALA A 51 12.06 15.82 5.38
N ARG A 52 11.24 14.78 5.40
CA ARG A 52 11.57 13.38 5.64
C ARG A 52 11.20 12.58 4.40
N VAL A 53 11.94 11.52 4.13
CA VAL A 53 11.63 10.61 3.03
C VAL A 53 11.30 9.21 3.53
N PHE A 54 10.26 8.61 2.95
CA PHE A 54 9.80 7.26 3.30
C PHE A 54 8.87 6.74 2.21
N ASP A 55 8.90 5.45 1.94
CA ASP A 55 7.96 4.75 1.05
C ASP A 55 6.61 4.56 1.78
N LEU A 56 5.62 5.42 1.51
CA LEU A 56 4.38 5.47 2.28
C LEU A 56 3.35 4.42 1.84
N ASP A 57 3.39 3.97 0.59
CA ASP A 57 2.45 3.00 0.03
C ASP A 57 3.07 1.67 -0.36
N SER A 58 4.34 1.45 0.02
CA SER A 58 5.08 0.20 -0.22
C SER A 58 5.31 -0.07 -1.71
N ASP A 59 5.43 0.97 -2.54
CA ASP A 59 5.69 0.82 -3.96
C ASP A 59 7.18 0.82 -4.36
N LYS A 60 8.04 1.10 -3.37
CA LYS A 60 9.50 1.20 -3.44
C LYS A 60 10.04 2.49 -4.05
N ASP A 61 9.20 3.47 -4.34
CA ASP A 61 9.68 4.83 -4.50
C ASP A 61 9.52 5.63 -3.19
N LEU A 62 10.38 6.62 -2.99
CA LEU A 62 10.40 7.40 -1.74
C LEU A 62 9.51 8.63 -1.88
N ASP A 63 8.52 8.73 -1.00
CA ASP A 63 7.71 9.93 -0.83
C ASP A 63 8.40 10.96 0.06
N ILE A 64 7.95 12.22 -0.02
CA ILE A 64 8.44 13.30 0.83
C ILE A 64 7.33 13.78 1.77
N ILE A 65 7.65 13.89 3.05
CA ILE A 65 6.76 14.39 4.10
C ILE A 65 7.39 15.65 4.69
N GLY A 66 6.60 16.72 4.81
CA GLY A 66 7.06 17.99 5.33
C GLY A 66 6.02 18.69 6.19
N ILE A 67 6.51 19.56 7.07
CA ILE A 67 5.66 20.42 7.90
C ILE A 67 6.00 21.88 7.66
N ALA A 68 4.95 22.66 7.49
CA ALA A 68 4.99 24.10 7.43
C ALA A 68 4.81 24.70 8.84
N TRP A 69 5.16 25.97 9.01
CA TRP A 69 5.10 26.64 10.31
C TRP A 69 4.16 27.85 10.32
N ASP A 70 4.29 28.78 9.37
CA ASP A 70 3.52 30.03 9.41
C ASP A 70 2.15 29.90 8.71
N SER A 71 2.16 29.94 7.38
CA SER A 71 0.94 30.13 6.57
C SER A 71 0.18 28.82 6.32
N TYR A 72 0.84 27.70 6.58
CA TYR A 72 0.29 26.37 6.46
C TYR A 72 0.59 25.63 7.76
N GLN A 73 -0.44 25.15 8.45
CA GLN A 73 -0.31 24.46 9.75
C GLN A 73 -0.58 22.96 9.62
N ASN A 74 -0.58 22.46 8.39
CA ASN A 74 -0.87 21.06 8.09
C ASN A 74 0.43 20.31 7.77
N LEU A 75 0.37 19.00 7.97
CA LEU A 75 1.30 18.06 7.35
C LEU A 75 1.09 18.08 5.84
N HIS A 76 2.17 18.11 5.08
CA HIS A 76 2.15 18.01 3.64
C HIS A 76 2.87 16.73 3.21
N VAL A 77 2.32 16.08 2.18
CA VAL A 77 2.87 14.88 1.56
C VAL A 77 3.01 15.15 0.07
N TRP A 78 4.19 14.91 -0.46
CA TRP A 78 4.46 14.87 -1.89
C TRP A 78 4.70 13.42 -2.25
N ARG A 79 3.72 12.88 -2.99
CA ARG A 79 3.76 11.50 -3.45
C ARG A 79 4.72 11.39 -4.61
N ASN A 80 5.64 10.44 -4.53
CA ASN A 80 6.35 9.96 -5.70
C ASN A 80 5.49 8.83 -6.30
N ASP A 81 5.35 8.85 -7.62
CA ASP A 81 4.59 7.84 -8.35
C ASP A 81 5.41 7.37 -9.57
N ALA A 82 6.74 7.56 -9.51
CA ALA A 82 7.68 7.15 -10.56
C ALA A 82 7.72 5.63 -10.70
N ILE A 83 7.57 4.92 -9.59
CA ILE A 83 7.32 3.49 -9.54
C ILE A 83 5.86 3.31 -9.14
N SER A 84 4.93 3.63 -10.04
CA SER A 84 3.58 3.12 -9.87
C SER A 84 3.63 1.58 -9.95
N ASN A 85 3.73 0.90 -8.81
CA ASN A 85 3.16 -0.42 -8.75
C ASN A 85 1.72 -0.21 -9.18
N SER A 86 1.37 -0.67 -10.38
CA SER A 86 0.04 -0.55 -10.96
C SER A 86 -0.98 -1.43 -10.22
N VAL A 87 -0.93 -1.41 -8.90
CA VAL A 87 -2.03 -1.63 -8.00
C VAL A 87 -2.39 -0.25 -7.46
N SER A 88 -3.04 0.55 -8.31
CA SER A 88 -4.10 1.40 -7.77
C SER A 88 -4.92 0.53 -6.80
N PRO A 89 -5.45 1.04 -5.69
CA PRO A 89 -6.64 0.45 -5.12
C PRO A 89 -7.73 0.64 -6.17
N THR A 90 -7.74 -0.20 -7.20
CA THR A 90 -8.98 -0.66 -7.76
C THR A 90 -9.80 -1.02 -6.54
N LEU A 91 -10.93 -0.35 -6.36
CA LEU A 91 -12.09 -1.02 -5.83
C LEU A 91 -12.19 -2.30 -6.68
N THR A 92 -11.51 -3.37 -6.24
CA THR A 92 -11.67 -4.68 -6.82
C THR A 92 -13.16 -4.85 -6.72
N SER A 93 -13.83 -4.94 -7.89
CA SER A 93 -15.18 -5.45 -7.93
C SER A 93 -15.16 -6.62 -6.98
N THR A 94 -15.91 -6.53 -5.87
CA THR A 94 -16.05 -7.65 -4.94
C THR A 94 -16.22 -8.88 -5.83
N PRO A 95 -15.23 -9.79 -5.90
CA PRO A 95 -15.39 -10.96 -6.74
C PRO A 95 -16.72 -11.56 -6.33
N VAL A 96 -17.59 -11.85 -7.29
CA VAL A 96 -18.86 -12.52 -7.00
C VAL A 96 -18.50 -13.69 -6.09
N PRO A 97 -19.06 -13.81 -4.86
CA PRO A 97 -18.63 -14.81 -3.89
C PRO A 97 -18.59 -16.17 -4.58
N LYS A 98 -17.40 -16.70 -4.81
CA LYS A 98 -17.25 -17.97 -5.50
C LYS A 98 -17.53 -19.04 -4.46
N PRO A 99 -18.52 -19.92 -4.66
CA PRO A 99 -18.79 -20.95 -3.66
C PRO A 99 -17.53 -21.79 -3.41
N GLY A 100 -17.05 -21.83 -2.16
CA GLY A 100 -15.80 -22.49 -1.80
C GLY A 100 -14.61 -21.55 -1.57
N ASP A 101 -14.68 -20.27 -1.92
CA ASP A 101 -13.64 -19.26 -1.67
C ASP A 101 -13.88 -18.63 -0.29
N ALA A 102 -13.15 -19.08 0.72
CA ALA A 102 -13.29 -18.64 2.10
C ALA A 102 -12.41 -17.44 2.43
N ASN A 103 -11.25 -17.30 1.76
CA ASN A 103 -10.32 -16.20 2.00
C ASN A 103 -10.62 -14.96 1.14
N GLY A 104 -11.51 -15.08 0.15
CA GLY A 104 -11.94 -13.99 -0.73
C GLY A 104 -10.93 -13.62 -1.80
N ASP A 105 -9.98 -14.50 -2.14
CA ASP A 105 -8.91 -14.23 -3.10
C ASP A 105 -9.31 -14.48 -4.58
N GLY A 106 -10.55 -14.92 -4.80
CA GLY A 106 -11.11 -15.22 -6.11
C GLY A 106 -10.79 -16.61 -6.64
N LYS A 107 -10.08 -17.44 -5.87
CA LYS A 107 -9.75 -18.83 -6.19
C LYS A 107 -10.40 -19.76 -5.16
N VAL A 108 -10.54 -21.03 -5.54
CA VAL A 108 -10.96 -22.10 -4.63
C VAL A 108 -9.83 -23.10 -4.58
N ASP A 109 -9.03 -23.03 -3.53
CA ASP A 109 -7.82 -23.82 -3.37
C ASP A 109 -7.61 -24.37 -1.94
N VAL A 110 -6.38 -24.80 -1.65
CA VAL A 110 -6.04 -25.44 -0.37
C VAL A 110 -6.04 -24.46 0.82
N ALA A 111 -5.90 -23.16 0.56
CA ALA A 111 -6.05 -22.13 1.60
C ALA A 111 -7.48 -22.13 2.15
N ASP A 112 -8.49 -22.25 1.29
CA ASP A 112 -9.90 -22.31 1.70
C ASP A 112 -10.23 -23.59 2.46
N TYR A 113 -9.66 -24.72 2.05
CA TYR A 113 -9.79 -25.98 2.77
C TYR A 113 -9.25 -25.88 4.20
N THR A 114 -8.16 -25.14 4.38
CA THR A 114 -7.56 -24.94 5.72
C THR A 114 -8.51 -24.15 6.62
N ILE A 115 -9.21 -23.16 6.06
CA ILE A 115 -10.23 -22.38 6.78
C ILE A 115 -11.43 -23.25 7.14
N TRP A 116 -11.97 -24.02 6.20
CA TRP A 116 -13.08 -24.96 6.45
C TRP A 116 -12.70 -26.00 7.51
N LEU A 117 -11.50 -26.59 7.40
CA LEU A 117 -11.02 -27.61 8.34
C LEU A 117 -10.88 -27.06 9.75
N THR A 118 -10.43 -25.82 9.89
CA THR A 118 -10.27 -25.14 11.18
C THR A 118 -11.61 -24.98 11.90
N HIS A 119 -12.70 -24.78 11.16
CA HIS A 119 -14.04 -24.57 11.69
C HIS A 119 -14.96 -25.79 11.58
N TYR A 120 -14.43 -26.95 11.18
CA TYR A 120 -15.24 -28.14 10.97
C TYR A 120 -16.06 -28.52 12.22
N ASN A 121 -17.36 -28.73 12.02
CA ASN A 121 -18.36 -29.04 13.04
C ASN A 121 -18.59 -27.91 14.07
N GLN A 122 -18.23 -26.68 13.74
CA GLN A 122 -18.55 -25.49 14.52
C GLN A 122 -19.77 -24.76 13.95
N ASN A 123 -20.52 -24.10 14.83
CA ASN A 123 -21.54 -23.13 14.41
C ASN A 123 -20.84 -21.79 14.18
N THR A 124 -21.23 -21.07 13.13
CA THR A 124 -20.60 -19.80 12.76
C THR A 124 -21.65 -18.73 12.44
N GLY A 125 -21.32 -17.47 12.77
CA GLY A 125 -22.02 -16.29 12.28
C GLY A 125 -21.26 -15.56 11.16
N ASN A 126 -20.05 -16.02 10.81
CA ASN A 126 -19.16 -15.40 9.83
C ASN A 126 -19.33 -15.99 8.41
N ALA A 127 -20.26 -16.93 8.23
CA ALA A 127 -20.61 -17.55 6.94
C ALA A 127 -19.38 -18.09 6.20
N HIS A 128 -19.24 -17.76 4.91
CA HIS A 128 -18.16 -18.25 4.04
C HIS A 128 -16.74 -18.02 4.58
N MET A 129 -16.51 -16.99 5.42
CA MET A 129 -15.18 -16.72 6.00
C MET A 129 -14.71 -17.78 7.00
N ASP A 130 -15.65 -18.55 7.58
CA ASP A 130 -15.35 -19.71 8.41
C ASP A 130 -15.53 -21.02 7.62
N GLY A 131 -15.85 -20.95 6.32
CA GLY A 131 -16.12 -22.10 5.47
C GLY A 131 -17.58 -22.59 5.50
N ASP A 132 -18.54 -21.79 5.96
CA ASP A 132 -19.98 -22.07 5.77
C ASP A 132 -20.44 -21.50 4.41
N PHE A 133 -20.32 -22.32 3.37
CA PHE A 133 -20.56 -21.93 1.99
C PHE A 133 -22.03 -22.04 1.57
N ASN A 134 -22.87 -22.72 2.36
CA ASN A 134 -24.32 -22.78 2.13
C ASN A 134 -25.14 -21.83 3.03
N SER A 135 -24.47 -21.07 3.90
CA SER A 135 -25.10 -20.15 4.87
C SER A 135 -26.07 -20.85 5.83
N SER A 136 -25.80 -22.09 6.21
CA SER A 136 -26.64 -22.86 7.14
C SER A 136 -26.39 -22.48 8.60
N GLY A 137 -25.33 -21.70 8.89
CA GLY A 137 -24.87 -21.37 10.23
C GLY A 137 -24.00 -22.46 10.87
N LYS A 138 -23.64 -23.50 10.10
CA LYS A 138 -22.79 -24.60 10.55
C LYS A 138 -21.82 -25.01 9.44
N VAL A 139 -20.56 -25.19 9.81
CA VAL A 139 -19.51 -25.67 8.89
C VAL A 139 -19.47 -27.20 8.96
N ASP A 140 -19.92 -27.87 7.89
CA ASP A 140 -20.00 -29.33 7.84
C ASP A 140 -19.68 -29.94 6.47
N GLY A 141 -20.05 -31.21 6.27
CA GLY A 141 -19.76 -31.96 5.06
C GLY A 141 -20.48 -31.43 3.82
N VAL A 142 -21.57 -30.66 3.97
CA VAL A 142 -22.25 -29.99 2.86
C VAL A 142 -21.36 -28.87 2.32
N ASP A 143 -20.69 -28.13 3.20
CA ASP A 143 -19.76 -27.07 2.80
C ASP A 143 -18.51 -27.64 2.12
N TYR A 144 -17.99 -28.76 2.62
CA TYR A 144 -16.90 -29.47 1.93
C TYR A 144 -17.29 -29.88 0.51
N ALA A 145 -18.53 -30.35 0.31
CA ALA A 145 -19.03 -30.69 -1.02
C ALA A 145 -19.08 -29.46 -1.94
N ILE A 146 -19.37 -28.27 -1.40
CA ILE A 146 -19.32 -27.01 -2.16
C ILE A 146 -17.88 -26.65 -2.53
N TRP A 147 -16.94 -26.73 -1.58
CA TRP A 147 -15.53 -26.47 -1.82
C TRP A 147 -14.95 -27.39 -2.91
N ILE A 148 -15.08 -28.71 -2.76
CA ILE A 148 -14.48 -29.68 -3.69
C ILE A 148 -15.08 -29.58 -5.10
N ASN A 149 -16.36 -29.22 -5.22
CA ASN A 149 -17.01 -29.02 -6.52
C ASN A 149 -16.49 -27.77 -7.24
N ASN A 150 -15.86 -26.83 -6.54
CA ASN A 150 -15.33 -25.59 -7.12
C ASN A 150 -13.79 -25.55 -7.15
N TYR A 151 -13.12 -26.48 -6.48
CA TYR A 151 -11.66 -26.56 -6.43
C TYR A 151 -11.01 -26.56 -7.82
N GLY A 152 -10.11 -25.60 -8.05
CA GLY A 152 -9.34 -25.47 -9.30
C GLY A 152 -10.14 -25.07 -10.54
N LYS A 153 -11.44 -24.76 -10.42
CA LYS A 153 -12.22 -24.04 -11.44
C LYS A 153 -12.00 -22.54 -11.31
#